data_AF-A0A2M9P5W0-F1
#
_entry.id   AF-A0A2M9P5W0-F1
#
_cell.length_a   1.000
_cell.length_b   1.000
_cell.length_c   1.000
_cell.angle_alpha   90.00
_cell.angle_beta   90.00
_cell.angle_gamma   90.00
#
_symmetry.space_group_name_H-M   'P 1'
#
loop_
_entity.id
_entity.type
_entity.pdbx_description
1 polymer ?
#
loop_
_entity_poly.entity_id
_entity_poly.type
_entity_poly.pdbx_seq_one_letter_code
_entity_poly.pdbx_strand_id
1 'polypeptide(L)'
;MFNELYRDGNTSDAVRHKNILVEDNYIRNANTHGVTVTHADGVTVRGNTVTLNGDQGLTQIPLVNVSALSRNVEIIGNTVSSVQDSLGDSWIVYGNDVSARSRFHWDGVFVNGVLQSP
;
A
#
# COMPACT_ATOMS: atom_id res chain seq x y z
N MET A 1 -8.80 -8.33 2.42
CA MET A 1 -9.84 -9.19 1.79
C MET A 1 -9.13 -10.28 1.03
N PHE A 2 -9.64 -11.50 1.05
CA PHE A 2 -9.08 -12.62 0.29
C PHE A 2 -9.98 -12.90 -0.92
N ASN A 3 -9.38 -13.26 -2.05
CA ASN A 3 -10.07 -13.88 -3.16
C ASN A 3 -9.59 -15.33 -3.22
N GLU A 4 -10.50 -16.28 -3.01
CA GLU A 4 -10.21 -17.71 -2.94
C GLU A 4 -9.69 -18.24 -4.29
N LEU A 5 -10.25 -17.76 -5.42
CA LEU A 5 -9.79 -18.17 -6.74
C LEU A 5 -8.35 -17.68 -7.00
N TYR A 6 -8.02 -16.45 -6.58
CA TYR A 6 -6.64 -15.95 -6.67
C TYR A 6 -5.69 -16.76 -5.78
N ARG A 7 -6.14 -17.11 -4.56
CA ARG A 7 -5.37 -17.98 -3.65
C ARG A 7 -5.11 -19.36 -4.27
N ASP A 8 -6.05 -19.88 -5.04
CA ASP A 8 -5.94 -21.16 -5.73
C ASP A 8 -5.16 -21.06 -7.07
N GLY A 9 -4.53 -19.91 -7.33
CA GLY A 9 -3.61 -19.70 -8.46
C GLY A 9 -4.27 -19.08 -9.70
N ASN A 10 -5.55 -18.72 -9.66
CA ASN A 10 -6.19 -18.00 -10.76
C ASN A 10 -5.71 -16.54 -10.78
N THR A 11 -4.85 -16.21 -11.74
CA THR A 11 -4.31 -14.84 -11.93
C THR A 11 -5.05 -14.06 -13.01
N SER A 12 -6.19 -14.55 -13.49
CA SER A 12 -6.96 -13.88 -14.54
C SER A 12 -7.53 -12.54 -14.09
N ASP A 13 -7.82 -11.69 -15.07
CA ASP A 13 -8.43 -10.38 -14.86
C ASP A 13 -9.84 -10.44 -14.24
N ALA A 14 -10.51 -11.59 -14.37
CA ALA A 14 -11.85 -11.83 -13.84
C ALA A 14 -11.89 -11.93 -12.32
N VAL A 15 -10.78 -12.34 -11.68
CA VAL A 15 -10.74 -12.59 -10.24
C VAL A 15 -10.04 -11.50 -9.44
N ARG A 16 -9.81 -10.33 -10.03
CA ARG A 16 -9.32 -9.18 -9.27
C ARG A 16 -10.37 -8.68 -8.28
N HIS A 17 -9.91 -8.20 -7.13
CA HIS A 17 -10.71 -7.32 -6.29
C HIS A 17 -10.94 -6.00 -7.03
N LYS A 18 -12.16 -5.46 -7.04
CA LYS A 18 -12.49 -4.27 -7.85
C LYS A 18 -13.20 -3.19 -7.05
N ASN A 19 -12.94 -1.94 -7.41
CA ASN A 19 -13.68 -0.76 -6.95
C ASN A 19 -13.72 -0.64 -5.42
N ILE A 20 -12.54 -0.65 -4.80
CA ILE A 20 -12.40 -0.54 -3.35
C ILE A 20 -11.90 0.86 -3.00
N LEU A 21 -12.59 1.50 -2.06
CA LEU A 21 -12.18 2.76 -1.47
C LEU A 21 -11.81 2.53 -0.01
N VAL A 22 -10.60 2.92 0.37
CA VAL A 22 -10.10 2.96 1.75
C VAL A 22 -9.78 4.41 2.07
N GLU A 23 -10.65 5.06 2.83
CA GLU A 23 -10.53 6.50 3.09
C GLU A 23 -10.75 6.90 4.55
N ASP A 24 -10.04 7.94 4.97
CA ASP A 24 -10.20 8.63 6.26
C ASP A 24 -10.12 7.71 7.49
N ASN A 25 -9.30 6.66 7.41
CA ASN A 25 -9.08 5.74 8.52
C ASN A 25 -7.84 6.11 9.33
N TYR A 26 -7.88 5.80 10.63
CA TYR A 26 -6.73 5.77 11.51
C TYR A 26 -6.32 4.32 11.81
N ILE A 27 -5.22 3.87 11.20
CA ILE A 27 -4.74 2.49 11.29
C ILE A 27 -3.49 2.47 12.18
N ARG A 28 -3.62 1.89 13.37
CA ARG A 28 -2.51 1.68 14.33
C ARG A 28 -2.16 0.20 14.39
N ASN A 29 -0.97 -0.19 13.89
CA ASN A 29 -0.59 -1.59 13.72
C ASN A 29 0.89 -1.83 14.09
N ALA A 30 1.24 -3.05 14.51
CA ALA A 30 2.60 -3.51 14.79
C ALA A 30 3.13 -4.53 13.76
N ASN A 31 2.44 -4.68 12.63
CA ASN A 31 2.81 -5.52 11.48
C ASN A 31 3.22 -4.66 10.28
N THR A 32 4.07 -5.18 9.38
CA THR A 32 4.44 -4.49 8.13
C THR A 32 3.27 -4.17 7.22
N HIS A 33 2.17 -4.91 7.30
CA HIS A 33 0.98 -4.72 6.48
C HIS A 33 0.01 -3.72 7.14
N GLY A 34 0.23 -2.42 6.94
CA GLY A 34 -0.73 -1.38 7.32
C GLY A 34 -1.93 -1.39 6.37
N VAL A 35 -1.66 -1.17 5.08
CA VAL A 35 -2.60 -1.43 3.98
C VAL A 35 -1.84 -2.22 2.92
N THR A 36 -2.45 -3.28 2.38
CA THR A 36 -1.85 -4.05 1.30
C THR A 36 -2.89 -4.33 0.24
N VAL A 37 -2.61 -3.87 -0.98
CA VAL A 37 -3.43 -4.07 -2.17
C VAL A 37 -2.80 -5.20 -2.98
N THR A 38 -3.52 -6.31 -3.15
CA THR A 38 -3.01 -7.46 -3.89
C THR A 38 -4.05 -7.92 -4.90
N HIS A 39 -3.63 -8.08 -6.16
CA HIS A 39 -4.47 -8.57 -7.25
C HIS A 39 -5.78 -7.80 -7.38
N ALA A 40 -5.67 -6.48 -7.49
CA ALA A 40 -6.82 -5.58 -7.51
C ALA A 40 -6.84 -4.64 -8.73
N ASP A 41 -8.02 -4.11 -9.06
CA ASP A 41 -8.26 -3.20 -10.17
C ASP A 41 -9.24 -2.10 -9.75
N GLY A 42 -8.78 -0.85 -9.70
CA GLY A 42 -9.58 0.28 -9.22
C GLY A 42 -9.63 0.33 -7.70
N VAL A 43 -8.45 0.53 -7.07
CA VAL A 43 -8.35 0.70 -5.62
C VAL A 43 -7.82 2.09 -5.30
N THR A 44 -8.55 2.83 -4.47
CA THR A 44 -8.12 4.14 -3.98
C THR A 44 -7.90 4.07 -2.47
N VAL A 45 -6.69 4.41 -2.04
CA VAL A 45 -6.29 4.54 -0.64
C VAL A 45 -5.98 6.03 -0.40
N ARG A 46 -6.89 6.76 0.25
CA ARG A 46 -6.76 8.21 0.40
C ARG A 46 -7.01 8.75 1.80
N GLY A 47 -6.26 9.77 2.22
CA GLY A 47 -6.52 10.49 3.48
C GLY A 47 -6.35 9.65 4.76
N ASN A 48 -5.73 8.47 4.69
CA ASN A 48 -5.56 7.61 5.86
C ASN A 48 -4.32 8.02 6.66
N THR A 49 -4.38 7.83 7.98
CA THR A 49 -3.21 7.87 8.86
C THR A 49 -2.83 6.44 9.24
N VAL A 50 -1.64 5.99 8.84
CA VAL A 50 -1.11 4.65 9.15
C VAL A 50 0.13 4.80 10.03
N THR A 51 0.05 4.31 11.26
CA THR A 51 1.10 4.50 12.25
C THR A 51 1.44 3.23 13.03
N LEU A 52 2.70 3.17 13.45
CA LEU A 52 3.23 2.07 14.25
C LEU A 52 2.58 2.06 15.64
N ASN A 53 2.13 0.87 16.05
CA ASN A 53 1.82 0.59 17.45
C ASN A 53 3.09 0.12 18.19
N GLY A 54 3.80 1.06 18.81
CA GLY A 54 5.05 0.76 19.53
C GLY A 54 4.88 -0.12 20.77
N ASP A 55 3.65 -0.30 21.25
CA ASP A 55 3.34 -0.96 22.52
C ASP A 55 3.34 -2.51 22.43
N GLN A 56 3.52 -3.09 21.23
CA GLN A 56 3.35 -4.54 21.01
C GLN A 56 4.63 -5.37 20.97
N GLY A 57 5.78 -4.83 21.38
CA GLY A 57 7.03 -5.58 21.57
C GLY A 57 7.73 -6.09 20.30
N LEU A 58 7.01 -6.26 19.20
CA LEU A 58 7.53 -6.47 17.84
C LEU A 58 7.30 -5.18 17.03
N THR A 59 8.38 -4.60 16.52
CA THR A 59 8.35 -3.29 15.86
C THR A 59 8.48 -3.45 14.35
N GLN A 60 7.40 -3.90 13.69
CA GLN A 60 7.33 -3.82 12.24
C GLN A 60 6.59 -2.55 11.84
N ILE A 61 7.28 -1.69 11.09
CA ILE A 61 6.73 -0.42 10.62
C ILE A 61 5.61 -0.73 9.61
N PRO A 62 4.36 -0.30 9.85
CA PRO A 62 3.27 -0.54 8.93
C PRO A 62 3.43 0.31 7.66
N LEU A 63 3.25 -0.35 6.52
CA LEU A 63 3.46 0.21 5.19
C LEU A 63 2.15 0.21 4.39
N VAL A 64 2.11 1.02 3.34
CA VAL A 64 1.14 0.87 2.25
C VAL A 64 1.82 0.21 1.06
N ASN A 65 1.43 -1.02 0.75
CA ASN A 65 2.00 -1.85 -0.32
C ASN A 65 0.97 -2.19 -1.40
N VAL A 66 1.44 -2.36 -2.63
CA VAL A 66 0.65 -2.73 -3.81
C VAL A 66 1.39 -3.83 -4.57
N SER A 67 0.76 -4.97 -4.83
CA SER A 67 1.39 -6.00 -5.65
C SER A 67 1.46 -5.57 -7.11
N ALA A 68 2.55 -5.91 -7.82
CA ALA A 68 2.77 -5.61 -9.23
C ALA A 68 1.65 -6.06 -10.20
N LEU A 69 0.82 -7.03 -9.77
CA LEU A 69 -0.32 -7.53 -10.54
C LEU A 69 -1.59 -6.69 -10.39
N SER A 70 -1.56 -5.68 -9.51
CA SER A 70 -2.65 -4.73 -9.31
C SER A 70 -2.57 -3.60 -10.35
N ARG A 71 -3.72 -3.03 -10.72
CA ARG A 71 -3.85 -2.00 -11.75
C ARG A 71 -4.80 -0.91 -11.28
N ASN A 72 -4.68 0.30 -11.84
CA ASN A 72 -5.55 1.43 -11.54
C ASN A 72 -5.61 1.67 -10.02
N VAL A 73 -4.44 1.84 -9.41
CA VAL A 73 -4.30 2.03 -7.95
C VAL A 73 -3.91 3.47 -7.66
N GLU A 74 -4.63 4.09 -6.75
CA GLU A 74 -4.37 5.46 -6.32
C GLU A 74 -4.03 5.47 -4.82
N ILE A 75 -2.86 6.00 -4.46
CA ILE A 75 -2.45 6.20 -3.06
C ILE A 75 -2.18 7.69 -2.87
N ILE A 76 -3.17 8.39 -2.31
CA ILE A 76 -3.22 9.85 -2.33
C ILE A 76 -3.38 10.46 -0.94
N GLY A 77 -2.50 11.40 -0.57
CA GLY A 77 -2.73 12.25 0.60
C GLY A 77 -2.75 11.50 1.94
N ASN A 78 -2.08 10.35 2.05
CA ASN A 78 -2.03 9.59 3.29
C ASN A 78 -0.84 10.06 4.16
N THR A 79 -0.98 9.97 5.48
CA THR A 79 0.13 10.11 6.42
C THR A 79 0.61 8.72 6.81
N VAL A 80 1.80 8.33 6.34
CA VAL A 80 2.30 6.96 6.45
C VAL A 80 3.78 6.93 6.83
N SER A 81 4.24 5.80 7.35
CA SER A 81 5.67 5.61 7.53
C SER A 81 6.40 5.40 6.21
N SER A 82 5.81 4.71 5.23
CA SER A 82 6.36 4.53 3.89
C SER A 82 5.29 4.02 2.91
N VAL A 83 5.48 4.33 1.62
CA VAL A 83 4.61 3.93 0.50
C VAL A 83 5.47 3.35 -0.63
N GLN A 84 4.94 2.31 -1.28
CA GLN A 84 5.59 1.57 -2.35
C GLN A 84 5.79 2.41 -3.63
N ASP A 85 6.80 2.07 -4.45
CA ASP A 85 7.03 2.73 -5.73
C ASP A 85 5.87 2.46 -6.71
N SER A 86 5.68 3.34 -7.69
CA SER A 86 4.86 3.04 -8.84
C SER A 86 5.66 2.20 -9.84
N LEU A 87 5.30 0.93 -10.02
CA LEU A 87 5.94 0.05 -11.00
C LEU A 87 5.58 0.39 -12.47
N GLY A 88 4.85 1.47 -12.73
CA GLY A 88 4.51 1.95 -14.09
C GLY A 88 3.30 2.88 -14.14
N ASP A 89 2.80 3.17 -15.35
CA ASP A 89 1.80 4.22 -15.59
C ASP A 89 0.40 3.96 -15.01
N SER A 90 0.17 2.77 -14.44
CA SER A 90 -1.16 2.38 -13.93
C SER A 90 -1.42 2.77 -12.48
N TRP A 91 -0.40 3.23 -11.74
CA TRP A 91 -0.56 3.65 -10.35
C TRP A 91 -0.26 5.14 -10.19
N ILE A 92 -1.04 5.79 -9.34
CA ILE A 92 -0.87 7.19 -8.97
C ILE A 92 -0.50 7.22 -7.48
N VAL A 93 0.71 7.66 -7.18
CA VAL A 93 1.18 7.86 -5.81
C VAL A 93 1.49 9.34 -5.64
N TYR A 94 0.66 10.07 -4.89
CA TYR A 94 0.74 11.53 -4.86
C TYR A 94 0.37 12.12 -3.49
N GLY A 95 1.09 13.18 -3.08
CA GLY A 95 0.74 14.01 -1.93
C GLY A 95 0.77 13.29 -0.57
N ASN A 96 1.36 12.11 -0.47
CA ASN A 96 1.50 11.39 0.80
C ASN A 96 2.58 12.03 1.68
N ASP A 97 2.28 12.21 2.96
CA ASP A 97 3.25 12.59 3.99
C ASP A 97 3.95 11.34 4.50
N VAL A 98 5.26 11.24 4.24
CA VAL A 98 6.05 10.03 4.47
C VAL A 98 7.16 10.31 5.48
N SER A 99 7.05 9.67 6.65
CA SER A 99 7.91 9.96 7.81
C SER A 99 9.19 9.12 7.89
N ALA A 100 9.31 8.00 7.17
CA ALA A 100 10.46 7.10 7.28
C ALA A 100 10.81 6.36 5.97
N ARG A 101 12.01 5.76 5.93
CA ARG A 101 12.43 4.81 4.88
C ARG A 101 12.30 3.38 5.42
N SER A 102 11.52 2.52 4.76
CA SER A 102 11.47 1.09 5.10
C SER A 102 12.16 0.26 4.02
N ARG A 103 13.17 -0.52 4.42
CA ARG A 103 13.90 -1.48 3.55
C ARG A 103 13.07 -2.70 3.10
N PHE A 104 11.81 -2.80 3.53
CA PHE A 104 10.93 -3.95 3.28
C PHE A 104 9.82 -3.65 2.26
N HIS A 105 9.96 -2.57 1.49
CA HIS A 105 9.11 -2.38 0.32
C HIS A 105 9.45 -3.37 -0.79
N TRP A 106 8.43 -3.71 -1.57
CA TRP A 106 8.53 -4.71 -2.62
C TRP A 106 9.29 -4.17 -3.86
N ASP A 107 9.54 -2.85 -3.95
CA ASP A 107 10.18 -2.21 -5.13
C ASP A 107 10.83 -0.81 -4.94
N GLY A 108 10.62 -0.04 -3.86
CA GLY A 108 11.24 1.28 -3.69
C GLY A 108 10.57 2.16 -2.62
N VAL A 109 11.10 3.37 -2.37
CA VAL A 109 10.59 4.31 -1.33
C VAL A 109 10.43 5.74 -1.87
N PHE A 110 9.28 6.37 -1.60
CA PHE A 110 9.06 7.82 -1.80
C PHE A 110 9.25 8.61 -0.51
N VAL A 111 9.92 9.77 -0.58
CA VAL A 111 9.93 10.77 0.51
C VAL A 111 9.46 12.10 -0.08
N ASN A 112 8.44 12.72 0.51
CA ASN A 112 7.82 13.95 0.00
C ASN A 112 7.43 13.89 -1.49
N GLY A 113 6.98 12.73 -1.97
CA GLY A 113 6.59 12.51 -3.37
C GLY A 113 7.76 12.33 -4.36
N VAL A 114 9.01 12.19 -3.89
CA VAL A 114 10.18 11.95 -4.77
C VAL A 114 10.73 10.53 -4.56
N LEU A 115 10.84 9.77 -5.65
CA LEU A 115 11.44 8.43 -5.65
C LEU A 115 12.90 8.54 -5.22
N GLN A 116 13.26 7.78 -4.18
CA GLN A 116 14.64 7.70 -3.72
C GLN A 116 15.28 6.49 -4.38
N SER A 117 16.27 6.71 -5.24
CA SER A 117 17.10 5.61 -5.77
C SER A 117 17.85 4.92 -4.61
N PRO A 118 18.11 3.60 -4.71
CA PRO A 118 18.88 2.86 -3.71
C PRO A 118 20.27 3.45 -3.47
#